data_AF-A0A1Z3HKW8-F1
#
_entry.id   AF-A0A1Z3HKW8-F1
#
_cell.length_a   1.000
_cell.length_b   1.000
_cell.length_c   1.000
_cell.angle_alpha   90.00
_cell.angle_beta   90.00
_cell.angle_gamma   90.00
#
_symmetry.space_group_name_H-M   'P 1'
#
loop_
_entity.id
_entity.type
_entity.pdbx_description
1 polymer ?
#
loop_
_entity_poly.entity_id
_entity_poly.type
_entity_poly.pdbx_seq_one_letter_code
_entity_poly.pdbx_strand_id
1 'polypeptide(L)' 'MPRQPRQLKPNYCYHVTTRCNNRDFRLTRVECKEVLLYAIERCQAKYGFKLYALCIMSNHDRIQN' A
#
# COMPACT_ATOMS: atom_id res chain seq x y z
N MET A 1 -11.28 -22.85 0.19
CA MET A 1 -12.41 -21.92 0.01
C MET A 1 -11.96 -20.74 -0.83
N PRO A 2 -12.63 -20.41 -1.94
CA PRO A 2 -12.30 -19.22 -2.71
C PRO A 2 -12.58 -17.96 -1.89
N ARG A 3 -11.69 -16.96 -1.97
CA ARG A 3 -11.97 -15.64 -1.38
C ARG A 3 -13.17 -15.03 -2.10
N GLN A 4 -14.10 -14.46 -1.32
CA GLN A 4 -15.18 -13.70 -1.93
C GLN A 4 -14.65 -12.44 -2.65
N PRO A 5 -15.30 -12.00 -3.73
CA PRO A 5 -14.95 -10.76 -4.42
C PRO A 5 -14.96 -9.56 -3.47
N ARG A 6 -14.03 -8.61 -3.67
CA ARG A 6 -14.06 -7.35 -2.94
C ARG A 6 -15.22 -6.50 -3.40
N GLN A 7 -15.98 -5.96 -2.45
CA GLN A 7 -17.03 -4.98 -2.72
C GLN A 7 -16.42 -3.56 -2.62
N LEU A 8 -16.00 -3.02 -3.76
CA LEU A 8 -15.51 -1.64 -3.84
C LEU A 8 -16.68 -0.71 -4.17
N LYS A 9 -16.86 0.33 -3.36
CA LYS A 9 -17.91 1.33 -3.43
C LYS A 9 -17.26 2.68 -3.71
N PRO A 10 -17.81 3.49 -4.64
CA PRO A 10 -17.35 4.86 -4.86
C PRO A 10 -17.45 5.68 -3.58
N ASN A 11 -16.49 6.60 -3.36
CA ASN A 11 -16.46 7.54 -2.23
C ASN A 11 -16.31 6.90 -0.83
N TYR A 12 -15.87 5.64 -0.75
CA TYR A 12 -15.50 5.01 0.51
C TYR A 12 -13.99 5.05 0.73
N CYS A 13 -13.59 5.13 2.00
CA CYS A 13 -12.20 5.01 2.42
C CYS A 13 -11.86 3.52 2.64
N TYR A 14 -10.64 3.13 2.28
CA TYR A 14 -10.16 1.76 2.34
C TYR A 14 -8.84 1.68 3.08
N HIS A 15 -8.77 0.78 4.06
CA HIS A 15 -7.50 0.38 4.65
C HIS A 15 -6.93 -0.81 3.86
N VAL A 16 -5.85 -0.55 3.13
CA VAL A 16 -5.12 -1.51 2.31
C VAL A 16 -3.86 -1.94 3.04
N THR A 17 -3.64 -3.24 3.14
CA THR A 17 -2.47 -3.82 3.78
C THR A 17 -1.74 -4.72 2.80
N THR A 18 -0.44 -4.50 2.62
CA THR A 18 0.44 -5.34 1.79
C THR A 18 1.57 -5.90 2.65
N ARG A 19 2.01 -7.12 2.31
CA ARG A 19 3.16 -7.76 2.94
C ARG A 19 4.20 -8.06 1.88
N CYS A 20 5.47 -8.01 2.24
CA CYS A 20 6.52 -8.52 1.38
C CYS A 20 6.29 -10.02 1.09
N ASN A 21 6.70 -10.45 -0.09
CA ASN A 21 6.67 -11.86 -0.47
C ASN A 21 7.40 -12.72 0.57
N ASN A 22 6.87 -13.92 0.83
CA ASN A 22 7.39 -14.85 1.84
C ASN A 22 7.50 -14.29 3.28
N ARG A 23 6.89 -13.11 3.55
CA ARG A 23 7.04 -12.37 4.82
C ARG A 23 8.49 -11.92 5.08
N ASP A 24 9.28 -11.76 4.02
CA ASP A 24 10.66 -11.28 4.11
C ASP A 24 10.73 -9.83 4.62
N PHE A 25 11.83 -9.49 5.28
CA PHE A 25 12.11 -8.12 5.73
C PHE A 25 12.85 -7.31 4.67
N ARG A 26 12.19 -7.05 3.53
CA ARG A 26 12.80 -6.40 2.34
C ARG A 26 12.79 -4.86 2.41
N LEU A 27 12.07 -4.28 3.37
CA LEU A 27 11.92 -2.81 3.53
C LEU A 27 12.76 -2.27 4.70
N THR A 28 13.83 -2.98 5.06
CA THR A 28 14.76 -2.58 6.13
C THR A 28 15.64 -1.40 5.73
N ARG A 29 15.98 -1.33 4.43
CA ARG A 29 16.82 -0.28 3.84
C ARG A 29 16.01 0.97 3.51
N VAL A 30 16.59 2.15 3.74
CA VAL A 30 15.94 3.44 3.49
C VAL A 30 15.63 3.61 2.00
N GLU A 31 16.55 3.19 1.15
CA GLU A 31 16.44 3.27 -0.31
C GLU A 31 15.22 2.49 -0.82
N CYS A 32 14.90 1.36 -0.19
CA CYS A 32 13.70 0.59 -0.53
C CYS A 32 12.41 1.35 -0.18
N LYS A 33 12.42 2.09 0.93
CA LYS A 33 11.27 2.92 1.34
C LYS A 33 11.10 4.12 0.42
N GLU A 34 12.19 4.75 -0.01
CA GLU A 34 12.17 5.85 -0.97
C GLU A 34 11.59 5.42 -2.32
N VAL A 35 12.00 4.27 -2.84
CA VAL A 35 11.44 3.70 -4.08
C VAL A 35 9.94 3.41 -3.93
N LEU A 36 9.50 2.91 -2.77
CA LEU A 36 8.08 2.67 -2.49
C LEU A 36 7.29 3.98 -2.46
N LEU A 37 7.80 5.01 -1.78
CA LEU A 37 7.18 6.34 -1.73
C LEU A 37 7.06 6.96 -3.12
N TYR A 38 8.12 6.90 -3.92
CA TYR A 38 8.11 7.35 -5.31
C TYR A 38 7.05 6.62 -6.15
N ALA A 39 6.92 5.31 -5.98
CA ALA A 39 5.90 4.54 -6.68
C ALA A 39 4.48 4.93 -6.25
N ILE A 40 4.24 5.17 -4.96
CA ILE A 40 2.94 5.63 -4.43
C ILE A 40 2.59 7.00 -5.01
N GLU A 41 3.53 7.94 -5.03
CA GLU A 41 3.33 9.27 -5.58
C GLU A 41 2.96 9.21 -7.08
N ARG A 42 3.68 8.41 -7.87
CA ARG A 42 3.34 8.19 -9.28
C ARG A 42 1.97 7.58 -9.48
N CYS A 43 1.58 6.64 -8.63
CA CYS A 43 0.24 6.07 -8.64
C CYS A 43 -0.81 7.10 -8.26
N GLN A 44 -0.53 7.97 -7.28
CA GLN A 44 -1.43 9.03 -6.87
C GLN A 44 -1.68 10.02 -8.02
N ALA A 45 -0.62 10.44 -8.70
CA ALA A 45 -0.73 11.30 -9.89
C ALA A 45 -1.50 10.61 -11.04
N LYS A 46 -1.30 9.30 -11.24
CA LYS A 46 -1.94 8.53 -12.31
C LYS A 46 -3.42 8.24 -12.05
N TYR A 47 -3.80 7.94 -10.80
CA TYR A 47 -5.13 7.43 -10.46
C TYR A 47 -5.98 8.41 -9.65
N GLY A 48 -5.41 9.53 -9.17
CA GLY A 48 -6.16 10.61 -8.52
C GLY A 48 -6.79 10.26 -7.17
N PHE A 49 -6.26 9.27 -6.44
CA PHE A 49 -6.78 8.91 -5.12
C PHE A 49 -6.23 9.82 -4.01
N LYS A 50 -6.93 9.87 -2.88
CA LYS A 50 -6.47 10.54 -1.67
C LYS A 50 -5.78 9.53 -0.77
N LEU A 51 -4.60 9.88 -0.26
CA LEU A 51 -3.86 9.09 0.72
C LEU A 51 -4.05 9.76 2.09
N TYR A 52 -4.76 9.12 3.01
CA TYR A 52 -5.01 9.66 4.36
C TYR A 52 -3.90 9.31 5.35
N ALA A 53 -3.37 8.09 5.27
CA ALA A 53 -2.28 7.63 6.13
C ALA A 53 -1.43 6.56 5.46
N LEU A 54 -0.14 6.54 5.78
CA LEU A 54 0.81 5.55 5.29
C LEU A 54 1.72 5.09 6.44
N CYS A 55 1.86 3.78 6.62
CA CYS A 55 2.81 3.18 7.55
C CYS A 55 3.63 2.11 6.82
N ILE A 56 4.95 2.30 6.80
CA ILE A 56 5.93 1.40 6.17
C ILE A 56 6.70 0.70 7.29
N MET A 57 6.43 -0.58 7.48
CA MET A 57 7.18 -1.45 8.38
C MET A 57 8.18 -2.28 7.56
N SER A 58 9.19 -2.83 8.21
CA SER A 58 10.26 -3.59 7.55
C SER A 58 9.78 -4.83 6.75
N ASN A 59 8.55 -5.31 6.99
CA ASN A 59 7.93 -6.49 6.34
C ASN A 59 6.49 -6.27 5.85
N HIS A 60 5.93 -5.07 6.04
CA HIS A 60 4.51 -4.82 5.87
C HIS A 60 4.26 -3.33 5.61
N ASP A 61 3.44 -3.02 4.62
CA ASP A 61 2.96 -1.65 4.36
C ASP A 61 1.46 -1.56 4.58
N ARG A 62 1.02 -0.46 5.21
CA ARG A 62 -0.39 -0.11 5.40
C ARG A 62 -0.66 1.23 4.75
N ILE A 63 -1.60 1.25 3.84
CA ILE A 63 -2.08 2.41 3.11
C ILE A 63 -3.53 2.63 3.52
N GLN A 64 -3.88 3.82 3.95
CA GLN A 64 -5.27 4.22 4.15
C GLN A 64 -5.65 5.23 3.08
N ASN A 65 -6.54 4.82 2.18
CA ASN A 65 -7.12 5.62 1.10
C ASN A 65 -8.56 6.02 1.42
#